data_AF-I4FQ10-F1
#
_entry.id   AF-I4FQ10-F1
#
_cell.length_a   1.000
_cell.length_b   1.000
_cell.length_c   1.000
_cell.angle_alpha   90.00
_cell.angle_beta   90.00
_cell.angle_gamma   90.00
#
_symmetry.space_group_name_H-M   'P 1'
#
loop_
_entity.id
_entity.type
_entity.pdbx_description
1 polymer ?
#
loop_
_entity_poly.entity_id
_entity_poly.type
_entity_poly.pdbx_seq_one_letter_code
_entity_poly.pdbx_strand_id
1 'polypeptide(L)' 'MSYSVTFEPESITDLDLITDFIRLRILNKIKWLAINFEQITPLPLTREWSGFYKLRVGD' A
#
# COMPACT_ATOMS: atom_id res chain seq x y z
N MET A 1 2.51 -17.90 1.88
CA MET A 1 3.45 -17.45 0.83
C MET A 1 3.75 -15.97 1.05
N SER A 2 4.87 -15.44 0.53
CA SER A 2 5.14 -14.00 0.54
C SER A 2 5.14 -13.50 -0.90
N TYR A 3 4.40 -12.43 -1.17
CA TYR A 3 4.41 -11.75 -2.45
C TYR A 3 5.60 -10.80 -2.54
N SER A 4 6.03 -10.51 -3.77
CA SER A 4 6.97 -9.41 -4.04
C SER A 4 6.22 -8.09 -4.09
N VAL A 5 6.90 -7.02 -3.69
CA VAL A 5 6.37 -5.65 -3.73
C VAL A 5 7.27 -4.83 -4.66
N THR A 6 6.64 -4.14 -5.60
CA THR A 6 7.28 -3.14 -6.46
C THR A 6 6.62 -1.79 -6.23
N PHE A 7 7.42 -0.73 -6.32
CA PHE A 7 6.99 0.66 -6.13
C PHE A 7 7.15 1.41 -7.44
N GLU A 8 6.15 2.22 -7.79
CA GLU A 8 6.30 3.18 -8.87
C GLU A 8 7.30 4.27 -8.45
N PRO A 9 8.15 4.77 -9.36
CA PRO A 9 9.14 5.80 -9.02
C PRO A 9 8.55 7.01 -8.30
N GLU A 10 7.38 7.47 -8.75
CA GLU A 10 6.66 8.61 -8.18
C GLU A 10 6.33 8.37 -6.70
N SER A 11 5.94 7.14 -6.34
CA SER A 11 5.58 6.77 -4.97
C SER A 11 6.76 6.84 -4.00
N ILE A 12 7.99 6.69 -4.50
CA ILE A 12 9.21 6.81 -3.69
C ILE A 12 9.45 8.29 -3.36
N THR A 13 9.34 9.17 -4.34
CA THR A 13 9.41 10.64 -4.14
C THR A 13 8.28 11.17 -3.26
N ASP A 14 7.06 10.65 -3.41
CA ASP A 14 5.93 11.08 -2.59
C ASP A 14 6.10 10.73 -1.11
N LEU A 15 6.79 9.63 -0.80
CA LEU A 15 7.11 9.28 0.59
C LEU A 15 7.96 10.36 1.26
N ASP A 16 8.77 11.11 0.51
CA ASP A 16 9.61 12.19 1.05
C ASP A 16 8.79 13.39 1.57
N LEU A 17 7.58 13.57 1.05
CA LEU A 17 6.66 14.63 1.47
C LEU A 17 5.89 14.28 2.76
N ILE A 18 6.04 13.04 3.25
CA ILE A 18 5.31 12.51 4.40
C ILE A 18 6.23 12.46 5.62
N THR A 19 5.68 12.84 6.79
CA THR A 19 6.37 12.74 8.08
C THR A 19 6.85 11.31 8.35
N ASP A 20 8.02 11.18 9.00
CA ASP A 20 8.67 9.89 9.26
C ASP A 20 7.76 8.85 9.92
N PHE A 21 6.94 9.28 10.88
CA PHE A 21 6.00 8.39 11.58
C PHE A 21 4.98 7.76 10.63
N ILE A 22 4.36 8.57 9.75
CA ILE A 22 3.38 8.08 8.79
C ILE A 22 4.07 7.23 7.72
N ARG A 23 5.26 7.62 7.26
CA ARG A 23 6.08 6.88 6.29
C ARG A 23 6.36 5.45 6.77
N LEU A 24 6.81 5.29 8.02
CA LEU A 24 7.04 3.98 8.63
C LEU A 24 5.75 3.16 8.73
N ARG A 25 4.62 3.80 9.07
CA ARG A 25 3.32 3.12 9.14
C ARG A 25 2.89 2.57 7.78
N ILE A 26 3.08 3.34 6.71
CA ILE A 26 2.80 2.92 5.32
C ILE A 26 3.67 1.72 4.95
N LEU A 27 5.00 1.83 5.11
CA LEU A 27 5.95 0.77 4.74
C LEU A 27 5.69 -0.53 5.51
N ASN A 28 5.39 -0.43 6.81
CA ASN A 28 5.04 -1.60 7.62
C ASN A 28 3.73 -2.25 7.16
N LYS A 29 2.73 -1.45 6.76
CA LYS A 29 1.46 -1.99 6.26
C LYS A 29 1.62 -2.67 4.90
N ILE A 30 2.47 -2.15 4.02
CA ILE A 30 2.81 -2.78 2.74
C ILE A 30 3.55 -4.10 2.95
N LYS A 31 4.54 -4.15 3.85
CA LYS A 31 5.22 -5.40 4.23
C LYS A 31 4.24 -6.44 4.79
N TRP A 32 3.32 -6.00 5.66
CA TRP A 32 2.27 -6.86 6.18
C TRP A 32 1.35 -7.39 5.07
N LEU A 33 0.98 -6.54 4.11
CA LEU A 33 0.14 -6.92 2.97
C LEU A 33 0.80 -8.03 2.14
N ALA A 34 2.10 -7.92 1.86
CA ALA A 34 2.84 -8.92 1.09
C ALA A 34 2.82 -10.32 1.72
N ILE A 35 2.66 -10.41 3.04
CA ILE A 35 2.57 -11.68 3.78
C ILE A 35 1.13 -12.19 3.88
N ASN A 36 0.15 -11.28 3.96
CA ASN A 36 -1.25 -11.59 4.32
C ASN A 36 -2.24 -11.35 3.18
N PHE A 37 -1.78 -11.11 1.95
CA PHE A 37 -2.64 -10.73 0.82
C PHE A 37 -3.79 -11.72 0.58
N GLU A 38 -3.52 -13.02 0.67
CA GLU A 38 -4.53 -14.08 0.49
C GLU A 38 -5.61 -14.10 1.60
N GLN A 39 -5.34 -13.47 2.74
CA GLN A 39 -6.21 -13.49 3.92
C GLN A 39 -7.12 -12.26 4.01
N ILE A 40 -7.03 -11.34 3.04
CA ILE A 40 -7.85 -10.14 3.01
C ILE A 40 -8.74 -10.11 1.77
N THR A 41 -9.83 -9.36 1.85
CA THR A 41 -10.58 -8.95 0.67
C THR A 41 -10.17 -7.53 0.30
N PRO A 42 -9.45 -7.33 -0.81
CA PRO A 42 -9.10 -6.00 -1.29
C PRO A 42 -10.35 -5.15 -1.55
N LEU A 43 -10.30 -3.87 -1.21
CA LEU A 43 -11.40 -2.93 -1.47
C LEU A 43 -11.19 -2.28 -2.85
N PRO A 44 -12.02 -2.61 -3.86
CA PRO A 44 -11.83 -2.09 -5.21
C PRO A 44 -12.10 -0.58 -5.26
N LEU A 45 -11.30 0.13 -6.04
CA LEU A 45 -11.59 1.49 -6.45
C LEU A 45 -12.51 1.48 -7.69
N THR A 46 -13.14 2.62 -7.98
CA THR A 46 -14.16 2.73 -9.05
C THR A 46 -13.78 3.79 -10.07
N ARG A 47 -14.53 3.84 -11.19
CA ARG A 47 -14.33 4.79 -12.30
C ARG A 47 -12.93 4.69 -12.91
N GLU A 48 -12.20 5.79 -13.03
CA GLU A 48 -10.86 5.87 -13.59
C GLU A 48 -9.83 5.01 -12.85
N TRP A 49 -10.13 4.59 -11.61
CA TRP A 49 -9.30 3.70 -10.79
C TRP A 49 -9.76 2.24 -10.80
N SER A 50 -10.65 1.86 -11.73
CA SER A 50 -11.07 0.46 -11.87
C SER A 50 -9.87 -0.45 -12.13
N GLY A 51 -9.76 -1.53 -11.36
CA GLY A 51 -8.59 -2.43 -11.37
C GLY A 51 -7.57 -2.14 -10.27
N PHE A 52 -7.66 -0.99 -9.60
CA PHE A 52 -6.88 -0.66 -8.41
C PHE A 52 -7.67 -0.96 -7.13
N TYR A 53 -6.94 -1.10 -6.02
CA TYR A 53 -7.49 -1.42 -4.71
C TYR A 53 -6.96 -0.49 -3.62
N LYS A 54 -7.79 -0.18 -2.62
CA LYS A 54 -7.43 0.65 -1.49
C LYS A 54 -6.76 -0.18 -0.39
N LEU A 55 -5.57 0.25 0.03
CA LEU A 55 -4.92 -0.19 1.26
C LEU A 55 -5.09 0.89 2.34
N ARG A 56 -5.89 0.61 3.38
CA ARG A 56 -6.05 1.55 4.50
C ARG A 56 -4.82 1.49 5.42
N VAL A 57 -4.20 2.64 5.66
CA VAL A 57 -3.10 2.84 6.61
C VAL A 57 -3.57 3.80 7.69
N GLY A 58 -3.86 3.27 8.87
CA GLY A 58 -4.43 4.07 9.97
C GLY A 58 -5.95 4.09 10.00
N ASP A 59 -6.47 4.93 10.90
CA ASP A 59 -7.90 5.18 11.08
C ASP A 59 -8.32 6.39 10.26
#